data_AF-A0A6B3GYQ0-F1
#
_entry.id   AF-A0A6B3GYQ0-F1
#
_cell.length_a   1.000
_cell.length_b   1.000
_cell.length_c   1.000
_cell.angle_alpha   90.00
_cell.angle_beta   90.00
_cell.angle_gamma   90.00
#
_symmetry.space_group_name_H-M   'P 1'
#
loop_
_entity.id
_entity.type
_entity.pdbx_description
1 polymer ?
#
loop_
_entity_poly.entity_id
_entity_poly.type
_entity_poly.pdbx_seq_one_letter_code
_entity_poly.pdbx_strand_id
1 'polypeptide(L)'
;ARIGSGDPLAAPLAAYLAEHIREEEGHDAWLLEDLRAAGGAPEDALGPLPPPLIASLAGSQYYWIEHHHPVALLGYIAVLEGYAPAPGLTDRIARHTGLPAAALRTVREHSVLDTEHLDELYALLDRLPLGRDREAAVAVSALHSLDALTRLFVRLGRSAPAPSPRGAGPVSPMGVTP
;
A
#
# COMPACT_ATOMS: atom_id res chain seq x y z
N ALA A 1 -4.01 -23.28 -9.87
CA ALA A 1 -4.69 -24.35 -10.61
C ALA A 1 -5.78 -23.73 -11.47
N ARG A 2 -6.07 -24.23 -12.68
CA ARG A 2 -7.21 -23.70 -13.46
C ARG A 2 -8.49 -23.90 -12.63
N ILE A 3 -9.17 -22.80 -12.31
CA ILE A 3 -10.45 -22.85 -11.62
C ILE A 3 -11.39 -23.70 -12.48
N GLY A 4 -11.82 -24.86 -11.96
CA GLY A 4 -12.74 -25.72 -12.67
C GLY A 4 -14.08 -25.03 -12.84
N SER A 5 -14.82 -25.34 -13.91
CA SER A 5 -16.15 -24.78 -14.20
C SER A 5 -17.22 -25.03 -13.13
N GLY A 6 -16.88 -25.68 -12.01
CA GLY A 6 -17.75 -25.94 -10.86
C GLY A 6 -17.28 -25.29 -9.54
N ASP A 7 -16.29 -24.40 -9.57
CA ASP A 7 -15.91 -23.64 -8.36
C ASP A 7 -17.00 -22.60 -8.03
N PRO A 8 -17.70 -22.72 -6.89
CA PRO A 8 -18.74 -21.78 -6.52
C PRO A 8 -18.21 -20.37 -6.22
N LEU A 9 -16.89 -20.20 -6.02
CA LEU A 9 -16.27 -18.91 -5.77
C LEU A 9 -15.97 -18.13 -7.06
N ALA A 10 -15.90 -18.82 -8.21
CA ALA A 10 -15.37 -18.26 -9.45
C ALA A 10 -16.13 -17.02 -9.93
N ALA A 11 -17.46 -17.14 -10.09
CA ALA A 11 -18.30 -16.05 -10.59
C ALA A 11 -18.35 -14.83 -9.66
N PRO A 12 -18.65 -14.95 -8.35
CA PRO A 12 -18.66 -13.79 -7.45
C PRO A 12 -17.27 -13.16 -7.31
N LEU A 13 -16.19 -13.95 -7.28
CA LEU A 13 -14.83 -13.43 -7.21
C LEU A 13 -14.44 -12.67 -8.48
N ALA A 14 -14.77 -13.22 -9.65
CA ALA A 14 -14.50 -12.54 -10.93
C ALA A 14 -15.25 -11.21 -11.03
N ALA A 15 -16.50 -11.15 -10.59
CA ALA A 15 -17.29 -9.92 -10.59
C ALA A 15 -16.67 -8.85 -9.68
N TYR A 16 -16.31 -9.22 -8.45
CA TYR A 16 -15.65 -8.30 -7.52
C TYR A 16 -14.29 -7.82 -8.05
N LEU A 17 -13.43 -8.73 -8.50
CA LEU A 17 -12.11 -8.37 -9.01
C LEU A 17 -12.17 -7.52 -10.29
N ALA A 18 -13.18 -7.70 -11.14
CA ALA A 18 -13.35 -6.87 -12.32
C ALA A 18 -13.66 -5.41 -11.95
N GLU A 19 -14.49 -5.20 -10.94
CA GLU A 19 -14.79 -3.85 -10.45
C GLU A 19 -13.57 -3.25 -9.75
N HIS A 20 -12.92 -4.01 -8.89
CA HIS A 20 -11.71 -3.57 -8.20
C HIS A 20 -10.57 -3.21 -9.19
N ILE A 21 -10.39 -3.99 -10.27
CA ILE A 21 -9.44 -3.65 -11.35
C ILE A 21 -9.78 -2.30 -11.99
N ARG A 22 -11.07 -2.02 -12.23
CA ARG A 22 -11.53 -0.77 -12.84
C ARG A 22 -11.28 0.43 -11.93
N GLU A 23 -11.34 0.24 -10.61
CA GLU A 23 -11.09 1.27 -9.61
C GLU A 23 -9.61 1.58 -9.45
N GLU A 24 -8.76 0.55 -9.41
CA GLU A 24 -7.31 0.70 -9.27
C GLU A 24 -6.58 1.14 -10.56
N GLU A 25 -7.28 1.14 -11.70
CA GLU A 25 -6.69 1.47 -13.00
C GLU A 25 -6.17 2.91 -13.02
N GLY A 26 -4.86 3.06 -13.24
CA GLY A 26 -4.17 4.35 -13.37
C GLY A 26 -3.67 4.94 -12.05
N HIS A 27 -3.83 4.26 -10.91
CA HIS A 27 -3.24 4.68 -9.63
C HIS A 27 -1.70 4.70 -9.67
N ASP A 28 -1.08 3.82 -10.47
CA ASP A 28 0.35 3.82 -10.73
C ASP A 28 0.83 5.11 -11.41
N ALA A 29 0.05 5.65 -12.35
CA ALA A 29 0.35 6.93 -12.99
C ALA A 29 0.30 8.09 -11.99
N TRP A 30 -0.65 8.08 -11.04
CA TRP A 30 -0.72 9.10 -9.98
C TRP A 30 0.53 9.06 -9.10
N LEU A 31 1.06 7.87 -8.78
CA LEU A 31 2.28 7.73 -8.01
C LEU A 31 3.51 8.27 -8.76
N LEU A 32 3.59 8.06 -10.08
CA LEU A 32 4.66 8.63 -10.90
C LEU A 32 4.54 10.16 -11.03
N GLU A 33 3.33 10.71 -11.06
CA GLU A 33 3.09 12.16 -11.00
C GLU A 33 3.51 12.75 -9.65
N ASP A 34 3.17 12.08 -8.54
CA ASP A 34 3.60 12.44 -7.19
C ASP A 34 5.13 12.48 -7.09
N LEU A 35 5.81 11.46 -7.64
CA LEU A 35 7.26 11.39 -7.67
C LEU A 35 7.87 12.57 -8.45
N ARG A 36 7.30 12.94 -9.61
CA ARG A 36 7.73 14.14 -10.36
C ARG A 36 7.54 15.41 -9.54
N ALA A 37 6.38 15.56 -8.89
CA ALA A 37 6.09 16.72 -8.05
C ALA A 37 6.99 16.80 -6.80
N ALA A 38 7.49 15.65 -6.32
CA ALA A 38 8.50 15.57 -5.28
C ALA A 38 9.93 15.90 -5.77
N GLY A 39 10.12 16.13 -7.08
CA GLY A 39 11.42 16.41 -7.70
C GLY A 39 12.21 15.18 -8.13
N GLY A 40 11.60 13.99 -8.10
CA GLY A 40 12.19 12.74 -8.59
C GLY A 40 11.93 12.50 -10.08
N ALA A 41 12.73 11.62 -10.69
CA ALA A 41 12.52 11.15 -12.04
C ALA A 41 11.77 9.79 -12.04
N PRO A 42 10.60 9.67 -12.70
CA PRO A 42 9.87 8.40 -12.86
C PRO A 42 10.74 7.25 -13.37
N GLU A 43 11.69 7.56 -14.24
CA GLU A 43 12.60 6.60 -14.84
C GLU A 43 13.46 5.90 -13.79
N ASP A 44 13.81 6.60 -12.70
CA ASP A 44 14.55 6.03 -11.56
C ASP A 44 13.72 5.02 -10.78
N ALA A 45 12.38 5.14 -10.80
CA ALA A 45 11.47 4.18 -10.18
C ALA A 45 11.15 2.98 -11.10
N LEU A 46 11.12 3.19 -12.42
CA LEU A 46 10.73 2.17 -13.40
C LEU A 46 11.91 1.32 -13.93
N GLY A 47 13.12 1.87 -13.94
CA GLY A 47 14.30 1.20 -14.52
C GLY A 47 14.86 0.04 -13.69
N PRO A 48 15.07 0.20 -12.37
CA PRO A 48 15.68 -0.85 -11.54
C PRO A 48 14.77 -2.05 -11.30
N LEU A 49 15.38 -3.20 -10.97
CA LEU A 49 14.64 -4.32 -10.40
C LEU A 49 14.06 -3.94 -9.03
N PRO A 50 12.83 -4.39 -8.70
CA PRO A 50 12.25 -4.13 -7.39
C PRO A 50 13.11 -4.76 -6.29
N PRO A 51 13.23 -4.12 -5.11
CA PRO A 51 13.93 -4.71 -3.98
C PRO A 51 13.37 -6.10 -3.62
N PRO A 52 14.18 -7.05 -3.12
CA PRO A 52 13.72 -8.42 -2.85
C PRO A 52 12.45 -8.52 -1.98
N LEU A 53 12.26 -7.58 -1.04
CA LEU A 53 11.06 -7.53 -0.21
C LEU A 53 9.80 -7.19 -1.03
N ILE A 54 9.91 -6.22 -1.97
CA ILE A 54 8.80 -5.83 -2.86
C ILE A 54 8.51 -6.95 -3.85
N ALA A 55 9.56 -7.56 -4.43
CA ALA A 55 9.42 -8.72 -5.30
C ALA A 55 8.73 -9.90 -4.59
N SER A 56 9.05 -10.14 -3.31
CA SER A 56 8.38 -11.17 -2.49
C SER A 56 6.92 -10.82 -2.20
N LEU A 57 6.63 -9.54 -1.87
CA LEU A 57 5.26 -9.08 -1.60
C LEU A 57 4.36 -9.29 -2.83
N ALA A 58 4.75 -8.77 -4.00
CA ALA A 58 3.98 -8.92 -5.22
C ALA A 58 4.00 -10.36 -5.74
N GLY A 59 5.17 -10.99 -5.81
CA GLY A 59 5.35 -12.33 -6.40
C GLY A 59 4.61 -13.44 -5.68
N SER A 60 4.44 -13.35 -4.36
CA SER A 60 3.63 -14.31 -3.59
C SER A 60 2.15 -14.30 -4.02
N GLN A 61 1.59 -13.13 -4.35
CA GLN A 61 0.20 -13.03 -4.80
C GLN A 61 0.02 -13.74 -6.15
N TYR A 62 0.90 -13.47 -7.11
CA TYR A 62 0.92 -14.18 -8.40
C TYR A 62 1.07 -15.69 -8.20
N TYR A 63 1.98 -16.11 -7.31
CA TYR A 63 2.19 -17.53 -7.02
C TYR A 63 0.92 -18.19 -6.48
N TRP A 64 0.22 -17.57 -5.54
CA TRP A 64 -1.01 -18.16 -4.98
C TRP A 64 -2.19 -18.14 -5.95
N ILE A 65 -2.33 -17.09 -6.76
CA ILE A 65 -3.32 -17.03 -7.83
C ILE A 65 -3.11 -18.19 -8.81
N GLU A 66 -1.88 -18.37 -9.28
CA GLU A 66 -1.54 -19.36 -10.31
C GLU A 66 -1.48 -20.80 -9.80
N HIS A 67 -0.97 -21.02 -8.59
CA HIS A 67 -0.68 -22.36 -8.07
C HIS A 67 -1.67 -22.85 -7.01
N HIS A 68 -2.37 -21.94 -6.33
CA HIS A 68 -3.39 -22.28 -5.34
C HIS A 68 -4.77 -21.87 -5.84
N HIS A 69 -5.33 -20.79 -5.27
CA HIS A 69 -6.67 -20.31 -5.55
C HIS A 69 -6.69 -18.77 -5.52
N PRO A 70 -7.32 -18.09 -6.51
CA PRO A 70 -7.36 -16.63 -6.57
C PRO A 70 -8.00 -15.95 -5.36
N VAL A 71 -8.86 -16.66 -4.61
CA VAL A 71 -9.44 -16.16 -3.34
C VAL A 71 -8.37 -15.71 -2.34
N ALA A 72 -7.14 -16.24 -2.42
CA ALA A 72 -6.04 -15.80 -1.59
C ALA A 72 -5.74 -14.30 -1.75
N LEU A 73 -5.99 -13.71 -2.92
CA LEU A 73 -5.78 -12.28 -3.17
C LEU A 73 -6.63 -11.39 -2.25
N LEU A 74 -7.81 -11.87 -1.81
CA LEU A 74 -8.67 -11.12 -0.88
C LEU A 74 -7.96 -10.81 0.45
N GLY A 75 -7.03 -11.65 0.89
CA GLY A 75 -6.23 -11.39 2.09
C GLY A 75 -5.24 -10.24 1.90
N TYR A 76 -4.67 -10.08 0.71
CA TYR A 76 -3.77 -8.98 0.35
C TYR A 76 -4.54 -7.66 0.25
N ILE A 77 -5.68 -7.68 -0.46
CA ILE A 77 -6.64 -6.55 -0.58
C ILE A 77 -7.06 -6.08 0.82
N ALA A 78 -7.48 -7.00 1.71
CA ALA A 78 -7.89 -6.67 3.08
C ALA A 78 -6.82 -5.90 3.86
N VAL A 79 -5.54 -6.18 3.64
CA VAL A 79 -4.44 -5.53 4.36
C VAL A 79 -4.13 -4.15 3.78
N LEU A 80 -4.23 -3.98 2.47
CA LEU A 80 -3.90 -2.72 1.80
C LEU A 80 -5.03 -1.69 1.88
N GLU A 81 -6.26 -2.12 1.67
CA GLU A 81 -7.45 -1.24 1.66
C GLU A 81 -8.07 -1.11 3.05
N GLY A 82 -7.80 -2.05 3.96
CA GLY A 82 -8.43 -2.05 5.28
C GLY A 82 -8.01 -0.92 6.22
N TYR A 83 -7.04 -0.10 5.83
CA TYR A 83 -6.52 0.99 6.65
C TYR A 83 -6.24 2.24 5.80
N ALA A 84 -7.32 2.95 5.45
CA ALA A 84 -7.27 4.26 4.82
C ALA A 84 -6.26 5.19 5.53
N PRO A 85 -5.48 5.99 4.78
CA PRO A 85 -4.63 7.00 5.37
C PRO A 85 -5.42 7.95 6.29
N ALA A 86 -4.94 8.16 7.51
CA ALA A 86 -5.65 8.95 8.50
C ALA A 86 -5.94 10.39 8.01
N PRO A 87 -7.10 10.98 8.34
CA PRO A 87 -7.40 12.37 8.01
C PRO A 87 -6.28 13.32 8.44
N GLY A 88 -5.87 14.21 7.55
CA GLY A 88 -4.78 15.19 7.79
C GLY A 88 -3.36 14.61 7.74
N LEU A 89 -3.18 13.35 7.34
CA LEU A 89 -1.84 12.77 7.13
C LEU A 89 -1.04 13.55 6.08
N THR A 90 -1.66 13.94 4.98
CA THR A 90 -1.01 14.70 3.89
C THR A 90 -0.51 16.05 4.39
N ASP A 91 -1.31 16.79 5.17
CA ASP A 91 -0.89 18.05 5.80
C ASP A 91 0.31 17.84 6.74
N ARG A 92 0.32 16.75 7.51
CA ARG A 92 1.44 16.41 8.39
C ARG A 92 2.69 16.11 7.56
N ILE A 93 2.59 15.32 6.50
CA ILE A 93 3.71 15.01 5.62
C ILE A 93 4.27 16.31 5.02
N ALA A 94 3.42 17.13 4.40
CA ALA A 94 3.83 18.40 3.79
C ALA A 94 4.55 19.32 4.78
N ARG A 95 4.03 19.47 6.01
CA ARG A 95 4.69 20.28 7.05
C ARG A 95 6.06 19.76 7.46
N HIS A 96 6.27 18.44 7.50
CA HIS A 96 7.51 17.85 7.98
C HIS A 96 8.57 17.65 6.88
N THR A 97 8.16 17.49 5.63
CA THR A 97 9.06 17.23 4.50
C THR A 97 9.27 18.44 3.59
N GLY A 98 8.34 19.41 3.60
CA GLY A 98 8.31 20.51 2.63
C GLY A 98 7.81 20.10 1.24
N LEU A 99 7.28 18.88 1.08
CA LEU A 99 6.73 18.42 -0.18
C LEU A 99 5.48 19.24 -0.57
N PRO A 100 5.31 19.57 -1.86
CA PRO A 100 4.11 20.25 -2.33
C PRO A 100 2.89 19.32 -2.28
N ALA A 101 1.68 19.88 -2.20
CA ALA A 101 0.44 19.10 -2.20
C ALA A 101 0.26 18.22 -3.44
N ALA A 102 0.85 18.61 -4.56
CA ALA A 102 0.87 17.84 -5.81
C ALA A 102 1.74 16.57 -5.73
N ALA A 103 2.63 16.46 -4.73
CA ALA A 103 3.43 15.26 -4.47
C ALA A 103 2.77 14.28 -3.48
N LEU A 104 1.54 14.59 -3.06
CA LEU A 104 0.78 13.86 -2.05
C LEU A 104 -0.62 13.51 -2.56
N ARG A 105 -0.83 13.50 -3.88
CA ARG A 105 -2.12 13.17 -4.49
C ARG A 105 -2.53 11.77 -4.13
N THR A 106 -1.69 10.77 -4.37
CA THR A 106 -2.01 9.36 -4.14
C THR A 106 -2.49 9.13 -2.71
N VAL A 107 -1.74 9.62 -1.71
CA VAL A 107 -2.12 9.50 -0.29
C VAL A 107 -3.44 10.21 0.02
N ARG A 108 -3.68 11.38 -0.59
CA ARG A 108 -4.92 12.14 -0.39
C ARG A 108 -6.13 11.42 -0.98
N GLU A 109 -6.05 10.96 -2.22
CA GLU A 109 -7.18 10.31 -2.88
C GLU A 109 -7.55 9.02 -2.15
N HIS A 110 -6.57 8.20 -1.75
CA HIS A 110 -6.81 7.00 -0.94
C HIS A 110 -7.40 7.32 0.45
N SER A 111 -7.07 8.46 1.07
CA SER A 111 -7.71 8.87 2.33
C SER A 111 -9.21 9.16 2.22
N VAL A 112 -9.70 9.45 1.01
CA VAL A 112 -11.12 9.76 0.74
C VAL A 112 -11.85 8.54 0.20
N LEU A 113 -11.18 7.72 -0.61
CA LEU A 113 -11.76 6.57 -1.32
C LEU A 113 -11.86 5.31 -0.45
N ASP A 114 -10.88 5.04 0.42
CA ASP A 114 -10.68 3.71 1.03
C ASP A 114 -11.72 3.33 2.12
N THR A 115 -12.65 4.22 2.49
CA THR A 115 -13.63 3.90 3.54
C THR A 115 -14.69 2.88 3.08
N GLU A 116 -14.99 2.81 1.77
CA GLU A 116 -16.05 1.94 1.23
C GLU A 116 -15.51 0.54 0.85
N HIS A 117 -14.24 0.45 0.48
CA HIS A 117 -13.60 -0.77 -0.04
C HIS A 117 -13.61 -1.93 0.97
N LEU A 118 -13.32 -1.64 2.24
CA LEU A 118 -13.26 -2.66 3.28
C LEU A 118 -14.65 -3.26 3.58
N ASP A 119 -15.69 -2.45 3.57
CA ASP A 119 -17.07 -2.90 3.79
C ASP A 119 -17.54 -3.78 2.64
N GLU A 120 -17.20 -3.43 1.39
CA GLU A 120 -17.51 -4.26 0.22
C GLU A 120 -16.78 -5.61 0.25
N LEU A 121 -15.51 -5.60 0.65
CA LEU A 121 -14.72 -6.81 0.81
C LEU A 121 -15.30 -7.73 1.90
N TYR A 122 -15.66 -7.20 3.06
CA TYR A 122 -16.30 -8.00 4.12
C TYR A 122 -17.65 -8.54 3.67
N ALA A 123 -18.45 -7.72 3.00
CA ALA A 123 -19.72 -8.17 2.45
C ALA A 123 -19.54 -9.28 1.39
N LEU A 124 -18.45 -9.25 0.60
CA LEU A 124 -18.09 -10.36 -0.29
C LEU A 124 -17.73 -11.62 0.51
N LEU A 125 -16.82 -11.52 1.47
CA LEU A 125 -16.36 -12.65 2.29
C LEU A 125 -17.52 -13.35 3.01
N ASP A 126 -18.47 -12.58 3.55
CA ASP A 126 -19.66 -13.10 4.22
C ASP A 126 -20.61 -13.88 3.28
N ARG A 127 -20.60 -13.55 1.98
CA ARG A 127 -21.45 -14.21 0.97
C ARG A 127 -20.78 -15.43 0.33
N LEU A 128 -19.45 -15.48 0.31
CA LEU A 128 -18.72 -16.57 -0.33
C LEU A 128 -18.86 -17.86 0.50
N PRO A 129 -19.18 -19.01 -0.11
CA PRO A 129 -19.21 -20.30 0.58
C PRO A 129 -17.79 -20.82 0.83
N LEU A 130 -17.02 -20.14 1.68
CA LEU A 130 -15.64 -20.49 1.98
C LEU A 130 -15.59 -21.75 2.85
N GLY A 131 -14.91 -22.78 2.35
CA GLY A 131 -14.44 -23.88 3.18
C GLY A 131 -13.16 -23.50 3.92
N ARG A 132 -12.83 -24.24 4.98
CA ARG A 132 -11.65 -24.03 5.83
C ARG A 132 -10.34 -23.82 5.06
N ASP A 133 -10.13 -24.56 3.97
CA ASP A 133 -8.93 -24.44 3.14
C ASP A 133 -8.82 -23.05 2.46
N ARG A 134 -9.95 -22.45 2.09
CA ARG A 134 -10.01 -21.17 1.36
C ARG A 134 -9.92 -20.00 2.34
N GLU A 135 -10.55 -20.13 3.50
CA GLU A 135 -10.32 -19.24 4.64
C GLU A 135 -8.83 -19.22 5.03
N ALA A 136 -8.19 -20.39 5.11
CA ALA A 136 -6.77 -20.50 5.41
C ALA A 136 -5.91 -19.82 4.33
N ALA A 137 -6.27 -19.94 3.04
CA ALA A 137 -5.56 -19.26 1.95
C ALA A 137 -5.65 -17.73 2.07
N VAL A 138 -6.84 -17.20 2.37
CA VAL A 138 -7.06 -15.77 2.63
C VAL A 138 -6.22 -15.32 3.83
N ALA A 139 -6.28 -16.05 4.94
CA ALA A 139 -5.56 -15.70 6.17
C ALA A 139 -4.04 -15.73 5.99
N VAL A 140 -3.49 -16.75 5.31
CA VAL A 140 -2.06 -16.83 5.02
C VAL A 140 -1.62 -15.65 4.15
N SER A 141 -2.41 -15.30 3.14
CA SER A 141 -2.13 -14.15 2.28
C SER A 141 -2.11 -12.83 3.06
N ALA A 142 -3.11 -12.60 3.91
CA ALA A 142 -3.18 -11.42 4.76
C ALA A 142 -1.97 -11.32 5.71
N LEU A 143 -1.66 -12.40 6.43
CA LEU A 143 -0.55 -12.41 7.40
C LEU A 143 0.81 -12.20 6.73
N HIS A 144 1.03 -12.80 5.57
CA HIS A 144 2.24 -12.56 4.79
C HIS A 144 2.33 -11.10 4.34
N SER A 145 1.24 -10.53 3.82
CA SER A 145 1.20 -9.15 3.33
C SER A 145 1.46 -8.16 4.46
N LEU A 146 0.88 -8.39 5.63
CA LEU A 146 1.10 -7.59 6.84
C LEU A 146 2.56 -7.66 7.32
N ASP A 147 3.18 -8.85 7.36
CA ASP A 147 4.60 -9.01 7.72
C ASP A 147 5.51 -8.28 6.72
N ALA A 148 5.26 -8.43 5.42
CA ALA A 148 6.05 -7.77 4.38
C ALA A 148 5.95 -6.24 4.44
N LEU A 149 4.74 -5.68 4.60
CA LEU A 149 4.53 -4.24 4.74
C LEU A 149 5.15 -3.71 6.04
N THR A 150 5.02 -4.43 7.15
CA THR A 150 5.67 -4.07 8.42
C THR A 150 7.19 -4.00 8.25
N ARG A 151 7.79 -4.99 7.60
CA ARG A 151 9.24 -4.98 7.27
C ARG A 151 9.61 -3.81 6.36
N LEU A 152 8.75 -3.46 5.41
CA LEU A 152 8.97 -2.33 4.51
C LEU A 152 9.01 -1.02 5.30
N PHE A 153 8.01 -0.75 6.13
CA PHE A 153 7.98 0.45 6.98
C PHE A 153 9.16 0.53 7.94
N VAL A 154 9.56 -0.59 8.56
CA VAL A 154 10.75 -0.64 9.42
C VAL A 154 12.02 -0.31 8.63
N ARG A 155 12.16 -0.80 7.40
CA ARG A 155 13.31 -0.47 6.54
C ARG A 155 13.33 1.01 6.17
N LEU A 156 12.20 1.56 5.72
CA LEU A 156 12.08 2.98 5.39
C LEU A 156 12.45 3.87 6.58
N GLY A 157 11.97 3.53 7.78
CA GLY A 157 12.30 4.26 9.01
C GLY A 157 13.79 4.19 9.41
N ARG A 158 14.50 3.11 9.06
CA ARG A 158 15.94 2.95 9.33
C ARG A 158 16.84 3.56 8.26
N SER A 159 16.36 3.61 7.01
CA SER A 159 17.08 4.18 5.88
C SER A 159 16.95 5.70 5.78
N ALA A 160 15.99 6.30 6.49
CA ALA A 160 15.87 7.75 6.59
C ALA A 160 17.12 8.33 7.28
N PRO A 161 17.81 9.32 6.68
CA PRO A 161 18.91 10.00 7.36
C PRO A 161 18.40 10.63 8.67
N ALA A 162 19.21 10.59 9.73
CA ALA A 162 18.88 11.29 10.96
C ALA A 162 18.56 12.76 10.65
N PRO A 163 17.52 13.35 11.26
CA PRO A 163 17.21 14.75 11.04
C PRO A 163 18.45 15.58 11.32
N SER A 164 18.85 16.40 10.33
CA SER A 164 19.98 17.32 10.50
C SER A 164 19.67 18.21 11.72
N PRO A 165 20.59 18.37 12.69
CA PRO A 165 20.38 19.27 13.81
C PRO A 165 20.45 20.71 13.29
N ARG A 166 19.35 21.19 12.72
CA ARG A 166 19.16 22.59 12.33
C ARG A 166 18.07 23.17 13.21
N GLY A 167 18.50 23.88 14.25
CA GLY A 167 17.63 24.54 15.22
C GLY A 167 18.34 25.15 16.43
N ALA A 168 19.60 24.81 16.72
CA ALA A 168 20.44 25.62 17.58
C ALA A 168 21.21 26.60 16.69
N GLY A 169 20.62 27.77 16.44
CA GLY A 169 21.40 28.91 15.95
C GLY A 169 22.60 29.15 16.90
N PRO A 170 23.70 29.76 16.42
CA PRO A 170 24.83 30.07 17.28
C PRO A 170 24.31 30.86 18.48
N VAL A 171 24.49 30.30 19.68
CA VAL A 171 24.21 31.01 20.92
C VAL A 171 25.20 32.16 20.94
N SER A 172 24.72 33.36 20.64
CA SER A 172 25.53 34.56 20.70
C SER A 172 26.05 34.67 22.13
N PRO A 173 27.37 34.79 22.36
CA PRO A 173 27.89 34.97 23.70
C PRO A 173 27.33 36.30 24.20
N MET A 174 26.42 36.24 25.18
CA MET A 174 25.98 37.40 25.92
C MET A 174 27.23 38.02 26.54
N GLY A 175 27.69 39.11 25.92
CA GLY A 175 28.69 39.99 26.48
C GLY A 175 28.14 40.55 27.78
N VAL A 176 28.70 40.09 28.89
CA VAL A 176 28.66 40.84 30.14
C VAL A 176 29.96 41.63 30.18
N THR A 177 29.85 42.93 29.99
CA THR A 177 30.89 43.91 30.34
C THR A 177 30.46 44.68 31.59
N PRO A 178 31.44 45.16 32.37
CA PRO A 178 31.50 45.04 33.84
C PRO A 178 30.63 46.00 34.64
#